data_AF-H0VC31-F1
#
_entry.id   AF-H0VC31-F1
#
_cell.length_a   1.000
_cell.length_b   1.000
_cell.length_c   1.000
_cell.angle_alpha   90.00
_cell.angle_beta   90.00
_cell.angle_gamma   90.00
#
_symmetry.space_group_name_H-M   'P 1'
#
loop_
_entity.id
_entity.type
_entity.pdbx_description
1 polymer ?
#
loop_
_entity_poly.entity_id
_entity_poly.type
_entity_poly.pdbx_seq_one_letter_code
_entity_poly.pdbx_strand_id
1 'polypeptide(L)'
;MFCGDYVQGTIFPAPNFNPVMDAQMLGGALQGFDCDKDVLIDILTQRSNAQRLMIAEAYQSMYGRDLMWDLKEQLSSHFKDVMVGLMYPPPAYDAHELWHAMKGAGTDENCLIEILASRTNGEIFQMREAYCLQHSTNLQEDIYSETSGHFRDTLMNLVQGSRQEGYSDPAMAAQDAMVLWEACQRKTGEHKTMLQMILCNKSYQQLWLVFQQFQNISGQDLVDAINDCYDGYFQELLVAIVLCVRDKPAYFAYKLYTAIHDFGFHNKTVIRILIARSEIDLLTIRKRYKERYGKSLFHDIQNFASGHYKKALLTICAGDMDDY
;
A
#
# COMPACT_ATOMS: atom_id res chain seq x y z
N MET A 1 24.12 -8.96 11.36
CA MET A 1 23.41 -9.29 12.60
C MET A 1 22.28 -8.27 12.71
N PHE A 2 21.10 -8.57 12.16
CA PHE A 2 19.96 -7.66 12.26
C PHE A 2 19.42 -7.75 13.68
N CYS A 3 19.50 -6.65 14.44
CA CYS A 3 18.61 -6.47 15.58
C CYS A 3 17.21 -6.40 14.97
N GLY A 4 16.44 -7.48 15.12
CA GLY A 4 15.14 -7.63 14.49
C GLY A 4 14.15 -6.66 15.11
N ASP A 5 14.02 -5.46 14.54
CA ASP A 5 12.81 -4.68 14.71
C ASP A 5 11.66 -5.51 14.13
N TYR A 6 10.87 -6.12 15.00
CA TYR A 6 9.69 -6.86 14.60
C TYR A 6 8.78 -5.96 13.76
N VAL A 7 8.46 -6.40 12.56
CA VAL A 7 7.47 -5.75 11.68
C VAL A 7 6.12 -5.86 12.38
N GLN A 8 5.50 -4.72 12.70
CA GLN A 8 4.34 -4.69 13.58
C GLN A 8 3.24 -3.74 13.05
N GLY A 9 2.00 -4.23 13.02
CA GLY A 9 0.81 -3.41 12.76
C GLY A 9 0.39 -2.55 13.96
N THR A 10 -0.68 -1.79 13.79
CA THR A 10 -1.34 -0.99 14.84
C THR A 10 -2.71 -1.52 15.22
N ILE A 11 -3.36 -2.32 14.36
CA ILE A 11 -4.63 -2.99 14.65
C ILE A 11 -4.36 -4.48 14.93
N PHE A 12 -4.94 -4.98 16.00
CA PHE A 12 -4.84 -6.38 16.44
C PHE A 12 -6.24 -6.97 16.64
N PRO A 13 -6.40 -8.30 16.60
CA PRO A 13 -7.66 -8.93 16.99
C PRO A 13 -8.07 -8.49 18.40
N ALA A 14 -9.27 -7.93 18.53
CA ALA A 14 -9.79 -7.50 19.83
C ALA A 14 -10.01 -8.72 20.74
N PRO A 15 -9.57 -8.65 22.01
CA PRO A 15 -9.85 -9.69 22.99
C PRO A 15 -11.35 -9.69 23.34
N ASN A 16 -11.90 -10.86 23.67
CA ASN A 16 -13.33 -11.03 24.02
C ASN A 16 -14.31 -10.54 22.95
N PHE A 17 -13.93 -10.66 21.68
CA PHE A 17 -14.73 -10.25 20.52
C PHE A 17 -16.08 -10.97 20.44
N ASN A 18 -17.16 -10.21 20.23
CA ASN A 18 -18.50 -10.71 19.98
C ASN A 18 -19.09 -10.03 18.73
N PRO A 19 -19.17 -10.74 17.58
CA PRO A 19 -19.63 -10.15 16.33
C PRO A 19 -21.09 -9.69 16.40
N VAL A 20 -21.94 -10.37 17.17
CA VAL A 20 -23.36 -10.04 17.31
C VAL A 20 -23.54 -8.74 18.09
N MET A 21 -22.77 -8.54 19.16
CA MET A 21 -22.83 -7.31 19.95
C MET A 21 -22.30 -6.11 19.15
N ASP A 22 -21.17 -6.27 18.45
CA ASP A 22 -20.64 -5.23 17.59
C ASP A 22 -21.62 -4.89 16.44
N ALA A 23 -22.23 -5.90 15.80
CA ALA A 23 -23.25 -5.69 14.78
C ALA A 23 -24.47 -4.92 15.31
N GLN A 24 -24.93 -5.21 16.53
CA GLN A 24 -26.01 -4.48 17.20
C GLN A 24 -25.67 -2.99 17.39
N MET A 25 -24.46 -2.71 17.89
CA MET A 25 -24.00 -1.34 18.12
C MET A 25 -23.88 -0.56 16.81
N LEU A 26 -23.32 -1.18 15.75
CA LEU A 26 -23.26 -0.58 14.42
C LEU A 26 -24.66 -0.34 13.82
N GLY A 27 -25.59 -1.29 14.00
CA GLY A 27 -26.97 -1.13 13.55
C GLY A 27 -27.69 0.04 14.21
N GLY A 28 -27.52 0.20 15.53
CA GLY A 28 -28.02 1.37 16.25
C GLY A 28 -27.38 2.67 15.78
N ALA A 29 -26.05 2.67 15.59
CA ALA A 29 -25.29 3.83 15.12
C ALA A 29 -25.72 4.30 13.73
N LEU A 30 -26.07 3.38 12.82
CA LEU A 30 -26.47 3.69 11.44
C LEU A 30 -27.95 4.09 11.29
N GLN A 31 -28.79 3.90 12.31
CA GLN A 31 -30.22 4.25 12.27
C GLN A 31 -30.53 5.65 12.83
N GLY A 32 -29.60 6.27 13.56
CA GLY A 32 -29.78 7.61 14.15
C GLY A 32 -29.84 8.73 13.10
N PHE A 33 -30.57 9.81 13.39
CA PHE A 33 -30.80 10.95 12.47
C PHE A 33 -29.51 11.59 11.91
N ASP A 34 -28.38 11.45 12.62
CA ASP A 34 -27.06 11.99 12.21
C ASP A 34 -25.94 10.94 12.07
N CYS A 35 -26.25 9.65 12.24
CA CYS A 35 -25.31 8.54 12.37
C CYS A 35 -24.26 8.72 13.49
N ASP A 36 -24.18 7.77 14.43
CA ASP A 36 -23.17 7.82 15.50
C ASP A 36 -21.79 7.38 14.97
N LYS A 37 -21.05 8.36 14.45
CA LYS A 37 -19.73 8.16 13.83
C LYS A 37 -18.66 7.73 14.83
N ASP A 38 -18.82 8.07 16.11
CA ASP A 38 -17.86 7.68 17.14
C ASP A 38 -17.94 6.17 17.41
N VAL A 39 -19.16 5.61 17.46
CA VAL A 39 -19.35 4.15 17.55
C VAL A 39 -18.75 3.43 16.34
N LEU A 40 -18.90 3.98 15.12
CA LEU A 40 -18.29 3.39 13.93
C LEU A 40 -16.76 3.36 14.05
N ILE A 41 -16.14 4.44 14.50
CA ILE A 41 -14.69 4.52 14.69
C ILE A 41 -14.23 3.51 15.75
N ASP A 42 -14.84 3.53 16.93
CA ASP A 42 -14.43 2.74 18.09
C ASP A 42 -14.55 1.23 17.85
N ILE A 43 -15.43 0.81 16.93
CA ILE A 43 -15.54 -0.59 16.50
C ILE A 43 -14.65 -0.86 15.29
N LEU A 44 -14.87 -0.19 14.15
CA LEU A 44 -14.27 -0.59 12.87
C LEU A 44 -12.76 -0.32 12.79
N THR A 45 -12.21 0.57 13.62
CA THR A 45 -10.76 0.82 13.68
C THR A 45 -10.06 -0.01 14.75
N GLN A 46 -10.81 -0.76 15.57
CA GLN A 46 -10.28 -1.54 16.72
C GLN A 46 -10.64 -3.03 16.60
N ARG A 47 -10.99 -3.50 15.41
CA ARG A 47 -11.24 -4.91 15.08
C ARG A 47 -10.38 -5.28 13.91
N SER A 48 -9.73 -6.45 13.97
CA SER A 48 -8.99 -6.96 12.82
C SER A 48 -9.93 -7.15 11.62
N ASN A 49 -9.38 -7.25 10.42
CA ASN A 49 -10.17 -7.44 9.21
C ASN A 49 -11.04 -8.69 9.30
N ALA A 50 -10.47 -9.80 9.78
CA ALA A 50 -11.21 -11.03 10.02
C ALA A 50 -12.41 -10.83 10.95
N GLN A 51 -12.25 -10.05 12.03
CA GLN A 51 -13.35 -9.73 12.94
C GLN A 51 -14.39 -8.82 12.27
N ARG A 52 -13.98 -7.84 11.47
CA ARG A 52 -14.89 -6.97 10.69
C ARG A 52 -15.76 -7.77 9.72
N LEU A 53 -15.21 -8.81 9.09
CA LEU A 53 -15.98 -9.71 8.23
C LEU A 53 -17.02 -10.51 9.04
N MET A 54 -16.66 -11.02 10.21
CA MET A 54 -17.63 -11.70 11.10
C MET A 54 -18.73 -10.73 11.60
N ILE A 55 -18.40 -9.47 11.84
CA ILE A 55 -19.39 -8.43 12.16
C ILE A 55 -20.35 -8.23 10.98
N ALA A 56 -19.84 -8.15 9.75
CA ALA A 56 -20.67 -7.99 8.56
C ALA A 56 -21.66 -9.17 8.38
N GLU A 57 -21.20 -10.41 8.59
CA GLU A 57 -22.06 -11.60 8.56
C GLU A 57 -23.15 -11.59 9.65
N ALA A 58 -22.78 -11.20 10.88
CA ALA A 58 -23.73 -11.06 11.97
C ALA A 58 -24.75 -9.94 11.68
N TYR A 59 -24.30 -8.81 11.15
CA TYR A 59 -25.15 -7.69 10.76
C TYR A 59 -26.17 -8.09 9.69
N GLN A 60 -25.73 -8.80 8.64
CA GLN A 60 -26.61 -9.34 7.61
C GLN A 60 -27.65 -10.31 8.18
N SER A 61 -27.23 -11.19 9.09
CA SER A 61 -28.12 -12.17 9.74
C SER A 61 -29.18 -11.50 10.62
N MET A 62 -28.82 -10.39 11.29
CA MET A 62 -29.69 -9.67 12.21
C MET A 62 -30.68 -8.74 11.52
N TYR A 63 -30.20 -7.98 10.53
CA TYR A 63 -30.97 -6.90 9.92
C TYR A 63 -31.44 -7.23 8.49
N GLY A 64 -30.94 -8.30 7.88
CA GLY A 64 -31.21 -8.62 6.48
C GLY A 64 -30.61 -7.61 5.49
N ARG A 65 -29.65 -6.78 5.93
CA ARG A 65 -29.00 -5.72 5.15
C ARG A 65 -27.49 -5.90 5.12
N ASP A 66 -26.86 -5.43 4.05
CA ASP A 66 -25.40 -5.44 3.92
C ASP A 66 -24.77 -4.25 4.66
N LEU A 67 -23.85 -4.53 5.57
CA LEU A 67 -23.18 -3.49 6.38
C LEU A 67 -22.38 -2.53 5.51
N MET A 68 -21.66 -3.05 4.50
CA MET A 68 -20.83 -2.21 3.63
C MET A 68 -21.69 -1.27 2.78
N TRP A 69 -22.85 -1.73 2.31
CA TRP A 69 -23.85 -0.93 1.62
C TRP A 69 -24.43 0.16 2.52
N ASP A 70 -24.85 -0.18 3.74
CA ASP A 70 -25.37 0.81 4.68
C ASP A 70 -24.31 1.88 5.02
N LEU A 71 -23.04 1.49 5.19
CA LEU A 71 -21.94 2.45 5.37
C LEU A 71 -21.77 3.37 4.15
N LYS A 72 -21.94 2.85 2.93
CA LYS A 72 -21.83 3.64 1.69
C LYS A 72 -22.95 4.66 1.54
N GLU A 73 -24.16 4.30 1.95
CA GLU A 73 -25.36 5.13 1.85
C GLU A 73 -25.43 6.19 2.97
N GLN A 74 -25.08 5.82 4.20
CA GLN A 74 -25.21 6.71 5.36
C GLN A 74 -24.02 7.66 5.55
N LEU A 75 -22.85 7.35 5.00
CA LEU A 75 -21.64 8.15 5.17
C LEU A 75 -21.29 8.95 3.92
N SER A 76 -20.50 10.00 4.09
CA SER A 76 -20.06 10.86 3.00
C SER A 76 -18.59 11.23 3.10
N SER A 77 -18.03 11.69 1.98
CA SER A 77 -16.65 12.19 1.86
C SER A 77 -15.60 11.18 2.38
N HIS A 78 -14.44 11.66 2.82
CA HIS A 78 -13.30 10.82 3.21
C HIS A 78 -13.53 9.98 4.45
N PHE A 79 -14.49 10.35 5.31
CA PHE A 79 -14.88 9.48 6.42
C PHE A 79 -15.53 8.18 5.91
N LYS A 80 -16.39 8.28 4.88
CA LYS A 80 -16.93 7.08 4.21
C LYS A 80 -15.79 6.23 3.64
N ASP A 81 -14.85 6.84 2.94
CA ASP A 81 -13.75 6.12 2.29
C ASP A 81 -12.95 5.28 3.31
N VAL A 82 -12.71 5.82 4.51
CA VAL A 82 -12.06 5.06 5.59
C VAL A 82 -12.95 3.92 6.10
N MET A 83 -14.19 4.21 6.53
CA MET A 83 -15.06 3.20 7.14
C MET A 83 -15.39 2.05 6.18
N VAL A 84 -15.60 2.37 4.90
CA VAL A 84 -15.88 1.38 3.86
C VAL A 84 -14.61 0.62 3.47
N GLY A 85 -13.48 1.30 3.29
CA GLY A 85 -12.19 0.68 2.97
C GLY A 85 -11.78 -0.37 4.01
N LEU A 86 -12.01 -0.07 5.29
CA LEU A 86 -11.78 -0.97 6.41
C LEU A 86 -12.58 -2.29 6.30
N MET A 87 -13.71 -2.31 5.61
CA MET A 87 -14.54 -3.51 5.49
C MET A 87 -14.09 -4.48 4.39
N TYR A 88 -13.21 -4.06 3.48
CA TYR A 88 -12.73 -4.93 2.41
C TYR A 88 -11.71 -5.95 2.95
N PRO A 89 -11.78 -7.24 2.55
CA PRO A 89 -10.63 -8.14 2.69
C PRO A 89 -9.39 -7.54 2.00
N PRO A 90 -8.15 -7.73 2.51
CA PRO A 90 -6.98 -7.03 1.97
C PRO A 90 -6.78 -7.17 0.44
N PRO A 91 -6.90 -8.38 -0.18
CA PRO A 91 -6.76 -8.51 -1.62
C PRO A 91 -7.87 -7.79 -2.40
N ALA A 92 -9.07 -7.76 -1.84
CA ALA A 92 -10.24 -7.09 -2.36
C ALA A 92 -10.17 -5.56 -2.21
N TYR A 93 -9.43 -5.06 -1.21
CA TYR A 93 -9.16 -3.63 -1.07
C TYR A 93 -8.14 -3.16 -2.10
N ASP A 94 -7.05 -3.90 -2.30
CA ASP A 94 -6.07 -3.57 -3.34
C ASP A 94 -6.70 -3.63 -4.75
N ALA A 95 -7.54 -4.62 -5.01
CA ALA A 95 -8.28 -4.72 -6.27
C ALA A 95 -9.20 -3.51 -6.49
N HIS A 96 -9.95 -3.10 -5.46
CA HIS A 96 -10.80 -1.91 -5.48
C HIS A 96 -9.99 -0.64 -5.80
N GLU A 97 -8.85 -0.44 -5.14
CA GLU A 97 -7.98 0.73 -5.36
C GLU A 97 -7.40 0.75 -6.78
N LEU A 98 -6.92 -0.39 -7.29
CA LEU A 98 -6.41 -0.50 -8.67
C LEU A 98 -7.49 -0.23 -9.71
N TRP A 99 -8.71 -0.76 -9.52
CA TRP A 99 -9.80 -0.52 -10.46
C TRP A 99 -10.19 0.95 -10.49
N HIS A 100 -10.28 1.59 -9.32
CA HIS A 100 -10.56 3.03 -9.23
C HIS A 100 -9.42 3.90 -9.74
N ALA A 101 -8.18 3.43 -9.68
CA ALA A 101 -7.02 4.11 -10.27
C ALA A 101 -7.05 4.11 -11.80
N MET A 102 -7.66 3.10 -12.41
CA MET A 102 -7.74 2.93 -13.86
C MET A 102 -9.09 3.34 -14.46
N LYS A 103 -10.11 3.52 -13.62
CA LYS A 103 -11.45 3.86 -14.08
C LYS A 103 -11.62 5.37 -14.28
N GLY A 104 -12.01 5.75 -15.48
CA GLY A 104 -12.55 7.08 -15.78
C GLY A 104 -11.67 7.85 -16.75
N ALA A 105 -11.69 9.18 -16.65
CA ALA A 105 -10.81 10.02 -17.46
C ALA A 105 -9.43 10.14 -16.78
N GLY A 106 -8.44 9.46 -17.35
CA GLY A 106 -7.07 9.43 -16.85
C GLY A 106 -6.82 8.28 -15.86
N THR A 107 -5.54 8.13 -15.49
CA THR A 107 -5.04 7.04 -14.64
C THR A 107 -4.37 7.64 -13.40
N ASP A 108 -4.52 7.00 -12.24
CA ASP A 108 -3.72 7.30 -11.04
C ASP A 108 -2.49 6.38 -11.03
N GLU A 109 -1.44 6.79 -11.76
CA GLU A 109 -0.22 5.99 -11.89
C GLU A 109 0.49 5.81 -10.53
N ASN A 110 0.35 6.78 -9.63
CA ASN A 110 0.90 6.72 -8.28
C ASN A 110 0.30 5.56 -7.46
N CYS A 111 -1.01 5.30 -7.60
CA CYS A 111 -1.66 4.16 -6.99
C CYS A 111 -1.16 2.84 -7.59
N LEU A 112 -1.03 2.74 -8.92
CA LEU A 112 -0.50 1.55 -9.60
C LEU A 112 0.92 1.23 -9.12
N ILE A 113 1.80 2.25 -9.07
CA ILE A 113 3.18 2.13 -8.60
C ILE A 113 3.23 1.63 -7.16
N GLU A 114 2.47 2.27 -6.26
CA GLU A 114 2.50 1.95 -4.84
C GLU A 114 2.08 0.50 -4.55
N ILE A 115 0.98 0.05 -5.16
CA ILE A 115 0.46 -1.30 -4.94
C ILE A 115 1.40 -2.32 -5.60
N LEU A 116 1.66 -2.22 -6.91
CA LEU A 116 2.36 -3.28 -7.64
C LEU A 116 3.85 -3.39 -7.29
N ALA A 117 4.51 -2.31 -6.87
CA ALA A 117 5.91 -2.38 -6.43
C ALA A 117 6.08 -2.94 -5.01
N SER A 118 5.04 -2.93 -4.18
CA SER A 118 5.14 -3.27 -2.75
C SER A 118 4.56 -4.65 -2.38
N ARG A 119 3.62 -5.18 -3.17
CA ARG A 119 3.00 -6.49 -2.94
C ARG A 119 3.92 -7.65 -3.30
N THR A 120 3.81 -8.72 -2.53
CA THR A 120 4.47 -10.01 -2.72
C THR A 120 3.78 -10.85 -3.79
N ASN A 121 4.43 -11.94 -4.23
CA ASN A 121 3.85 -12.87 -5.19
C ASN A 121 2.46 -13.39 -4.76
N GLY A 122 2.32 -13.78 -3.48
CA GLY A 122 1.05 -14.29 -2.94
C GLY A 122 -0.04 -13.22 -2.87
N GLU A 123 0.30 -12.00 -2.44
CA GLU A 123 -0.64 -10.87 -2.43
C GLU A 123 -1.09 -10.51 -3.85
N ILE A 124 -0.18 -10.49 -4.83
CA ILE A 124 -0.51 -10.20 -6.23
C ILE A 124 -1.45 -11.26 -6.82
N PHE A 125 -1.21 -12.54 -6.52
CA PHE A 125 -2.09 -13.62 -6.95
C PHE A 125 -3.52 -13.44 -6.40
N GLN A 126 -3.65 -13.25 -5.09
CA GLN A 126 -4.96 -13.08 -4.44
C GLN A 126 -5.68 -11.80 -4.92
N MET A 127 -4.93 -10.72 -5.13
CA MET A 127 -5.46 -9.45 -5.64
C MET A 127 -6.03 -9.60 -7.05
N ARG A 128 -5.36 -10.36 -7.94
CA ARG A 128 -5.86 -10.64 -9.28
C ARG A 128 -7.16 -11.43 -9.25
N GLU A 129 -7.27 -12.44 -8.40
CA GLU A 129 -8.51 -13.20 -8.21
C GLU A 129 -9.63 -12.30 -7.70
N ALA A 130 -9.35 -11.48 -6.68
CA ALA A 130 -10.33 -10.54 -6.13
C ALA A 130 -10.79 -9.52 -7.17
N TYR A 131 -9.88 -9.00 -7.99
CA TYR A 131 -10.19 -8.04 -9.06
C TYR A 131 -11.17 -8.62 -10.08
N CYS A 132 -10.90 -9.83 -10.58
CA CYS A 132 -11.81 -10.51 -11.51
C CYS A 132 -13.19 -10.77 -10.90
N LEU A 133 -13.25 -11.18 -9.63
CA LEU A 133 -14.51 -11.43 -8.94
C LEU A 133 -15.33 -10.15 -8.72
N GLN A 134 -14.70 -9.04 -8.37
CA GLN A 134 -15.38 -7.78 -8.04
C GLN A 134 -15.81 -6.98 -9.26
N HIS A 135 -14.98 -6.95 -10.30
CA HIS A 135 -15.13 -6.02 -11.42
C HIS A 135 -15.50 -6.70 -12.74
N SER A 136 -15.47 -8.05 -12.79
CA SER A 136 -15.73 -8.82 -14.00
C SER A 136 -14.81 -8.47 -15.18
N THR A 137 -13.64 -7.90 -14.91
CA THR A 137 -12.57 -7.60 -15.88
C THR A 137 -11.24 -8.20 -15.40
N ASN A 138 -10.25 -8.27 -16.30
CA ASN A 138 -8.94 -8.81 -15.96
C ASN A 138 -7.96 -7.67 -15.61
N LEU A 139 -7.34 -7.75 -14.43
CA LEU A 139 -6.40 -6.70 -13.97
C LEU A 139 -5.27 -6.44 -14.97
N GLN A 140 -4.74 -7.47 -15.62
CA GLN A 140 -3.63 -7.31 -16.57
C GLN A 140 -4.09 -6.66 -17.88
N GLU A 141 -5.31 -6.98 -18.34
CA GLU A 141 -5.89 -6.34 -19.53
C GLU A 141 -6.16 -4.86 -19.28
N ASP A 142 -6.71 -4.53 -18.10
CA ASP A 142 -6.98 -3.15 -17.71
C ASP A 142 -5.66 -2.35 -17.62
N ILE A 143 -4.62 -2.87 -16.93
CA ILE A 143 -3.28 -2.25 -16.88
C ILE A 143 -2.73 -2.06 -18.31
N TYR A 144 -2.88 -3.05 -19.18
CA TYR A 144 -2.35 -2.98 -20.53
C TYR A 144 -3.01 -1.87 -21.36
N SER A 145 -4.33 -1.67 -21.16
CA SER A 145 -5.12 -0.67 -21.87
C SER A 145 -4.91 0.76 -21.35
N GLU A 146 -4.71 0.92 -20.04
CA GLU A 146 -4.65 2.22 -19.36
C GLU A 146 -3.23 2.79 -19.23
N THR A 147 -2.20 2.04 -19.63
CA THR A 147 -0.80 2.46 -19.53
C THR A 147 -0.04 2.22 -20.83
N SER A 148 1.15 2.80 -20.96
CA SER A 148 1.97 2.65 -22.19
C SER A 148 3.47 2.62 -21.92
N GLY A 149 4.24 2.25 -22.95
CA GLY A 149 5.70 2.22 -22.92
C GLY A 149 6.31 1.32 -21.85
N HIS A 150 7.54 1.64 -21.44
CA HIS A 150 8.25 0.86 -20.42
C HIS A 150 7.60 0.90 -19.04
N PHE A 151 6.79 1.93 -18.75
CA PHE A 151 5.97 1.97 -17.54
C PHE A 151 4.97 0.81 -17.52
N ARG A 152 4.17 0.66 -18.59
CA ARG A 152 3.28 -0.49 -18.77
C ARG A 152 4.04 -1.80 -18.66
N ASP A 153 5.13 -1.94 -19.43
CA ASP A 153 5.85 -3.21 -19.50
C ASP A 153 6.42 -3.61 -18.12
N THR A 154 6.81 -2.65 -17.29
CA THR A 154 7.26 -2.90 -15.92
C THR A 154 6.11 -3.31 -15.01
N LEU A 155 4.95 -2.62 -15.06
CA LEU A 155 3.75 -3.02 -14.31
C LEU A 155 3.28 -4.43 -14.71
N MET A 156 3.32 -4.74 -16.01
CA MET A 156 2.97 -6.05 -16.55
C MET A 156 3.92 -7.16 -16.09
N ASN A 157 5.18 -6.84 -15.80
CA ASN A 157 6.11 -7.78 -15.17
C ASN A 157 5.80 -7.98 -13.69
N LEU A 158 5.48 -6.92 -12.94
CA LEU A 158 5.15 -7.02 -11.52
C LEU A 158 3.86 -7.79 -11.28
N VAL A 159 2.79 -7.47 -12.02
CA VAL A 159 1.46 -8.07 -11.86
C VAL A 159 1.43 -9.59 -12.17
N GLN A 160 2.48 -10.14 -12.78
CA GLN A 160 2.59 -11.60 -12.92
C GLN A 160 2.71 -12.30 -11.56
N GLY A 161 3.28 -11.64 -10.54
CA GLY A 161 3.49 -12.24 -9.23
C GLY A 161 4.45 -13.43 -9.26
N SER A 162 5.46 -13.37 -10.12
CA SER A 162 6.41 -14.46 -10.42
C SER A 162 7.86 -14.14 -10.04
N ARG A 163 8.06 -13.20 -9.11
CA ARG A 163 9.40 -12.87 -8.60
C ARG A 163 10.07 -14.13 -8.04
N GLN A 164 11.35 -14.32 -8.33
CA GLN A 164 12.13 -15.42 -7.78
C GLN A 164 12.13 -15.36 -6.25
N GLU A 165 11.98 -16.52 -5.62
CA GLU A 165 12.09 -16.72 -4.18
C GLU A 165 13.39 -17.49 -3.89
N GLY A 166 14.16 -17.07 -2.88
CA GLY A 166 15.32 -17.84 -2.41
C GLY A 166 16.66 -17.11 -2.42
N TYR A 167 17.73 -17.91 -2.40
CA TYR A 167 19.09 -17.47 -2.09
C TYR A 167 19.70 -16.56 -3.14
N SER A 168 20.71 -15.80 -2.71
CA SER A 168 21.46 -14.86 -3.52
C SER A 168 22.78 -15.47 -4.02
N ASP A 169 23.16 -15.15 -5.26
CA ASP A 169 24.43 -15.48 -5.90
C ASP A 169 25.27 -14.19 -6.10
N PRO A 170 26.41 -14.04 -5.38
CA PRO A 170 27.27 -12.86 -5.50
C PRO A 170 27.86 -12.63 -6.91
N ALA A 171 28.17 -13.69 -7.66
CA ALA A 171 28.75 -13.56 -8.99
C ALA A 171 27.69 -13.05 -9.98
N MET A 172 26.49 -13.62 -9.91
CA MET A 172 25.33 -13.11 -10.64
C MET A 172 24.98 -11.67 -10.22
N ALA A 173 25.12 -11.33 -8.93
CA ALA A 173 24.83 -10.00 -8.44
C ALA A 173 25.75 -8.93 -9.05
N ALA A 174 27.04 -9.25 -9.19
CA ALA A 174 28.00 -8.37 -9.87
C ALA A 174 27.70 -8.20 -11.37
N GLN A 175 27.26 -9.27 -12.05
CA GLN A 175 26.85 -9.22 -13.45
C GLN A 175 25.58 -8.37 -13.64
N ASP A 176 24.53 -8.66 -12.87
CA ASP A 176 23.27 -7.90 -12.90
C ASP A 176 23.53 -6.42 -12.58
N ALA A 177 24.43 -6.11 -11.63
CA ALA A 177 24.82 -4.75 -11.29
C ALA A 177 25.50 -4.01 -12.46
N MET A 178 26.36 -4.68 -13.22
CA MET A 178 26.96 -4.11 -14.43
C MET A 178 25.89 -3.79 -15.48
N VAL A 179 24.91 -4.69 -15.66
CA VAL A 179 23.78 -4.44 -16.58
C VAL A 179 22.96 -3.22 -16.15
N LEU A 180 22.68 -3.08 -14.85
CA LEU A 180 21.99 -1.89 -14.32
C LEU A 180 22.80 -0.60 -14.59
N TRP A 181 24.11 -0.65 -14.41
CA TRP A 181 25.00 0.48 -14.68
C TRP A 181 25.01 0.87 -16.16
N GLU A 182 25.18 -0.10 -17.05
CA GLU A 182 25.12 0.12 -18.50
C GLU A 182 23.75 0.67 -18.93
N ALA A 183 22.66 0.21 -18.31
CA ALA A 183 21.34 0.73 -18.61
C ALA A 183 21.17 2.20 -18.25
N CYS A 184 21.73 2.62 -17.12
CA CYS A 184 21.78 4.02 -16.72
C CYS A 184 22.61 4.86 -17.71
N GLN A 185 23.73 4.32 -18.22
CA GLN A 185 24.60 5.05 -19.15
C GLN A 185 24.03 5.14 -20.58
N ARG A 186 23.46 4.05 -21.09
CA ARG A 186 23.04 3.93 -22.49
C ARG A 186 21.62 4.42 -22.73
N LYS A 187 20.71 4.19 -21.77
CA LYS A 187 19.30 4.62 -21.80
C LYS A 187 18.49 4.18 -23.03
N THR A 188 18.94 3.18 -23.80
CA THR A 188 18.19 2.65 -24.95
C THR A 188 17.04 1.74 -24.51
N GLY A 189 16.06 1.51 -25.39
CA GLY A 189 14.91 0.65 -25.08
C GLY A 189 15.30 -0.77 -24.67
N GLU A 190 16.31 -1.36 -25.30
CA GLU A 190 16.86 -2.68 -24.94
C GLU A 190 17.41 -2.68 -23.50
N HIS A 191 18.18 -1.67 -23.14
CA HIS A 191 18.75 -1.59 -21.80
C HIS A 191 17.69 -1.31 -20.72
N LYS A 192 16.65 -0.52 -21.04
CA LYS A 192 15.49 -0.33 -20.17
C LYS A 192 14.79 -1.67 -19.91
N THR A 193 14.63 -2.50 -20.95
CA THR A 193 14.06 -3.85 -20.83
C THR A 193 14.93 -4.77 -19.97
N MET A 194 16.26 -4.74 -20.11
CA MET A 194 17.15 -5.53 -19.25
C MET A 194 17.06 -5.09 -17.78
N LEU A 195 17.06 -3.77 -17.53
CA LEU A 195 16.94 -3.20 -16.19
C LEU A 195 15.62 -3.60 -15.51
N GLN A 196 14.48 -3.45 -16.18
CA GLN A 196 13.18 -3.84 -15.60
C GLN A 196 13.12 -5.36 -15.35
N MET A 197 13.70 -6.18 -16.23
CA MET A 197 13.72 -7.64 -16.04
C MET A 197 14.48 -8.04 -14.77
N ILE A 198 15.62 -7.39 -14.48
CA ILE A 198 16.36 -7.61 -13.24
C ILE A 198 15.51 -7.19 -12.03
N LEU A 199 15.03 -5.94 -12.01
CA LEU A 199 14.33 -5.38 -10.85
C LEU A 199 12.99 -6.07 -10.54
N CYS A 200 12.27 -6.55 -11.56
CA CYS A 200 10.98 -7.21 -11.36
C CYS A 200 11.11 -8.71 -11.00
N ASN A 201 12.14 -9.41 -11.50
CA ASN A 201 12.17 -10.88 -11.40
C ASN A 201 13.15 -11.43 -10.36
N LYS A 202 14.27 -10.78 -10.07
CA LYS A 202 15.26 -11.32 -9.11
C LYS A 202 14.69 -11.31 -7.69
N SER A 203 15.13 -12.24 -6.84
CA SER A 203 14.68 -12.28 -5.44
C SER A 203 15.09 -11.02 -4.68
N TYR A 204 14.37 -10.71 -3.59
CA TYR A 204 14.71 -9.56 -2.74
C TYR A 204 16.13 -9.65 -2.21
N GLN A 205 16.57 -10.86 -1.80
CA GLN A 205 17.92 -11.12 -1.32
C GLN A 205 18.96 -10.89 -2.43
N GLN A 206 18.67 -11.34 -3.66
CA GLN A 206 19.55 -11.12 -4.80
C GLN A 206 19.66 -9.63 -5.13
N LEU A 207 18.52 -8.92 -5.22
CA LEU A 207 18.50 -7.49 -5.54
C LEU A 207 19.24 -6.64 -4.51
N TRP A 208 19.15 -7.01 -3.24
CA TRP A 208 19.91 -6.32 -2.20
C TRP A 208 21.42 -6.38 -2.46
N LEU A 209 21.96 -7.57 -2.83
CA LEU A 209 23.37 -7.69 -3.23
C LEU A 209 23.68 -6.95 -4.54
N VAL A 210 22.76 -7.00 -5.52
CA VAL A 210 22.91 -6.26 -6.78
C VAL A 210 23.08 -4.77 -6.52
N PHE A 211 22.31 -4.19 -5.59
CA PHE A 211 22.40 -2.76 -5.28
C PHE A 211 23.74 -2.40 -4.62
N GLN A 212 24.30 -3.27 -3.80
CA GLN A 212 25.63 -3.08 -3.22
C GLN A 212 26.72 -3.15 -4.30
N GLN A 213 26.65 -4.15 -5.18
CA GLN A 213 27.61 -4.28 -6.28
C GLN A 213 27.48 -3.12 -7.26
N PHE A 214 26.26 -2.62 -7.51
CA PHE A 214 26.04 -1.44 -8.33
C PHE A 214 26.81 -0.25 -7.76
N GLN A 215 26.67 0.04 -6.47
CA GLN A 215 27.37 1.15 -5.83
C GLN A 215 28.89 0.96 -5.85
N ASN A 216 29.39 -0.27 -5.71
CA ASN A 216 30.82 -0.56 -5.83
C ASN A 216 31.37 -0.30 -7.25
N ILE A 217 30.58 -0.57 -8.29
CA ILE A 217 30.98 -0.41 -9.69
C ILE A 217 30.86 1.05 -10.15
N SER A 218 29.73 1.70 -9.85
CA SER A 218 29.39 3.04 -10.34
C SER A 218 29.91 4.16 -9.44
N GLY A 219 30.11 3.88 -8.15
CA GLY A 219 30.34 4.89 -7.13
C GLY A 219 29.08 5.69 -6.73
N GLN A 220 27.91 5.33 -7.26
CA GLN A 220 26.65 6.07 -7.07
C GLN A 220 25.56 5.17 -6.46
N ASP A 221 24.67 5.76 -5.66
CA ASP A 221 23.45 5.07 -5.23
C ASP A 221 22.54 4.76 -6.43
N LEU A 222 21.89 3.59 -6.42
CA LEU A 222 21.02 3.20 -7.53
C LEU A 222 19.80 4.12 -7.70
N VAL A 223 19.22 4.64 -6.60
CA VAL A 223 18.09 5.57 -6.69
C VAL A 223 18.53 6.87 -7.36
N ASP A 224 19.70 7.40 -6.96
CA ASP A 224 20.25 8.61 -7.57
C ASP A 224 20.55 8.39 -9.06
N ALA A 225 21.15 7.26 -9.42
CA ALA A 225 21.42 6.92 -10.82
C ALA A 225 20.12 6.80 -11.63
N ILE A 226 19.06 6.19 -11.10
CA ILE A 226 17.75 6.11 -11.78
C ILE A 226 17.16 7.51 -11.97
N ASN A 227 17.24 8.38 -10.95
CA ASN A 227 16.74 9.75 -11.01
C ASN A 227 17.49 10.63 -12.03
N ASP A 228 18.80 10.41 -12.20
CA ASP A 228 19.60 11.11 -13.22
C ASP A 228 19.36 10.56 -14.63
N CYS A 229 18.89 9.32 -14.73
CA CYS A 229 18.86 8.59 -16.00
C CYS A 229 17.52 8.53 -16.69
N TYR A 230 16.43 8.54 -15.93
CA TYR A 230 15.07 8.36 -16.44
C TYR A 230 14.14 9.41 -15.85
N ASP A 231 12.97 9.56 -16.47
CA ASP A 231 11.93 10.52 -16.09
C ASP A 231 10.54 9.87 -15.99
N GLY A 232 9.61 10.61 -15.41
CA GLY A 232 8.18 10.28 -15.33
C GLY A 232 7.88 8.98 -14.58
N TYR A 233 6.72 8.39 -14.86
CA TYR A 233 6.23 7.23 -14.11
C TYR A 233 7.08 5.97 -14.25
N PHE A 234 7.83 5.83 -15.36
CA PHE A 234 8.80 4.75 -15.47
C PHE A 234 9.91 4.91 -14.41
N GLN A 235 10.51 6.10 -14.29
CA GLN A 235 11.49 6.39 -13.24
C GLN A 235 10.91 6.15 -11.85
N GLU A 236 9.73 6.71 -11.56
CA GLU A 236 9.09 6.59 -10.25
C GLU A 236 8.82 5.12 -9.87
N LEU A 237 8.38 4.29 -10.82
CA LEU A 237 8.17 2.87 -10.60
C LEU A 237 9.47 2.12 -10.28
N LEU A 238 10.55 2.39 -11.01
CA LEU A 238 11.84 1.77 -10.74
C LEU A 238 12.36 2.16 -9.35
N VAL A 239 12.26 3.43 -8.97
CA VAL A 239 12.62 3.91 -7.63
C VAL A 239 11.77 3.22 -6.56
N ALA A 240 10.46 3.10 -6.77
CA ALA A 240 9.57 2.41 -5.83
C ALA A 240 9.99 0.95 -5.60
N ILE A 241 10.34 0.21 -6.66
CA ILE A 241 10.84 -1.17 -6.54
C ILE A 241 12.13 -1.21 -5.70
N VAL A 242 13.10 -0.33 -5.99
CA VAL A 242 14.37 -0.27 -5.25
C VAL A 242 14.15 0.05 -3.77
N LEU A 243 13.28 1.03 -3.46
CA LEU A 243 12.96 1.41 -2.09
C LEU A 243 12.22 0.29 -1.34
N CYS A 244 11.26 -0.38 -1.98
CA CYS A 244 10.56 -1.53 -1.39
C CYS A 244 11.49 -2.70 -1.08
N VAL A 245 12.50 -2.95 -1.92
CA VAL A 245 13.52 -3.98 -1.68
C VAL A 245 14.44 -3.61 -0.51
N ARG A 246 14.79 -2.33 -0.37
CA ARG A 246 15.69 -1.85 0.69
C ARG A 246 15.02 -1.82 2.06
N ASP A 247 13.90 -1.11 2.16
CA ASP A 247 13.14 -0.94 3.40
C ASP A 247 11.70 -0.52 3.03
N LYS A 248 10.81 -1.51 2.95
CA LYS A 248 9.40 -1.30 2.59
C LYS A 248 8.66 -0.39 3.58
N PRO A 249 8.82 -0.52 4.92
CA PRO A 249 8.31 0.48 5.86
C PRO A 249 8.81 1.92 5.58
N ALA A 250 10.08 2.11 5.26
CA ALA A 250 10.62 3.43 4.92
C ALA A 250 10.05 3.97 3.58
N TYR A 251 9.76 3.11 2.61
CA TYR A 251 9.05 3.47 1.38
C TYR A 251 7.65 4.03 1.69
N PHE A 252 6.85 3.33 2.51
CA PHE A 252 5.53 3.83 2.88
C PHE A 252 5.60 5.09 3.74
N ALA A 253 6.59 5.22 4.62
CA ALA A 253 6.83 6.46 5.36
C ALA A 253 7.10 7.64 4.40
N TYR A 254 7.89 7.40 3.34
CA TYR A 254 8.09 8.37 2.27
C TYR A 254 6.79 8.72 1.54
N LYS A 255 6.02 7.72 1.08
CA LYS A 255 4.75 7.97 0.38
C LYS A 255 3.74 8.74 1.24
N LEU A 256 3.66 8.45 2.54
CA LEU A 256 2.83 9.19 3.48
C LEU A 256 3.29 10.64 3.62
N TYR A 257 4.60 10.88 3.72
CA TYR A 257 5.13 12.23 3.84
C TYR A 257 4.82 13.06 2.59
N THR A 258 5.12 12.52 1.41
CA THR A 258 4.82 13.21 0.14
C THR A 258 3.32 13.45 -0.04
N ALA A 259 2.48 12.48 0.37
CA ALA A 259 1.02 12.64 0.33
C ALA A 259 0.54 13.77 1.24
N ILE A 260 1.12 13.93 2.42
CA ILE A 260 0.72 14.97 3.39
C ILE A 260 1.25 16.34 2.98
N HIS A 261 2.55 16.46 2.71
CA HIS A 261 3.22 17.76 2.58
C HIS A 261 3.34 18.25 1.14
N ASP A 262 3.70 17.37 0.19
CA ASP A 262 4.03 17.80 -1.18
C ASP A 262 2.78 17.95 -2.05
N PHE A 263 1.74 17.14 -1.78
CA PHE A 263 0.48 17.16 -2.52
C PHE A 263 -0.68 17.84 -1.79
N GLY A 264 -0.42 18.54 -0.67
CA GLY A 264 -1.45 19.26 0.07
C GLY A 264 -2.51 18.32 0.68
N PHE A 265 -2.07 17.27 1.37
CA PHE A 265 -2.89 16.21 1.96
C PHE A 265 -3.72 15.40 0.94
N HIS A 266 -3.04 14.51 0.22
CA HIS A 266 -3.64 13.57 -0.73
C HIS A 266 -4.40 12.44 0.00
N ASN A 267 -5.67 12.70 0.33
CA ASN A 267 -6.55 11.82 1.11
C ASN A 267 -6.53 10.35 0.65
N LYS A 268 -6.64 10.08 -0.66
CA LYS A 268 -6.68 8.71 -1.19
C LYS A 268 -5.44 7.89 -0.79
N THR A 269 -4.25 8.46 -0.98
CA THR A 269 -2.98 7.78 -0.62
C THR A 269 -2.87 7.57 0.89
N VAL A 270 -3.20 8.59 1.69
CA VAL A 270 -3.16 8.47 3.15
C VAL A 270 -4.10 7.37 3.64
N ILE A 271 -5.35 7.37 3.17
CA ILE A 271 -6.36 6.37 3.55
C ILE A 271 -5.91 4.97 3.14
N ARG A 272 -5.49 4.80 1.88
CA ARG A 272 -5.06 3.51 1.35
C ARG A 272 -3.88 2.93 2.15
N ILE A 273 -2.84 3.72 2.40
CA ILE A 273 -1.66 3.24 3.15
C ILE A 273 -2.06 2.91 4.59
N LEU A 274 -2.81 3.76 5.28
CA LEU A 274 -3.19 3.48 6.67
C LEU A 274 -4.03 2.20 6.77
N ILE A 275 -4.99 1.99 5.88
CA ILE A 275 -5.81 0.77 5.87
C ILE A 275 -4.95 -0.44 5.53
N ALA A 276 -4.27 -0.43 4.37
CA ALA A 276 -3.56 -1.59 3.85
C ALA A 276 -2.38 -2.03 4.71
N ARG A 277 -1.81 -1.12 5.52
CA ARG A 277 -0.65 -1.40 6.38
C ARG A 277 -0.99 -1.57 7.86
N SER A 278 -2.22 -1.25 8.27
CA SER A 278 -2.66 -1.24 9.68
C SER A 278 -2.45 -2.56 10.43
N GLU A 279 -2.58 -3.71 9.76
CA GLU A 279 -2.40 -5.04 10.37
C GLU A 279 -1.07 -5.71 9.98
N ILE A 280 -0.16 -4.97 9.33
CA ILE A 280 1.11 -5.50 8.80
C ILE A 280 2.30 -4.82 9.46
N ASP A 281 2.53 -3.53 9.15
CA ASP A 281 3.76 -2.83 9.49
C ASP A 281 3.58 -1.34 9.80
N LEU A 282 2.34 -0.87 10.00
CA LEU A 282 2.08 0.55 10.23
C LEU A 282 2.80 1.12 11.47
N LEU A 283 3.04 0.32 12.51
CA LEU A 283 3.85 0.77 13.64
C LEU A 283 5.31 1.00 13.20
N THR A 284 5.89 0.07 12.43
CA THR A 284 7.24 0.22 11.88
C THR A 284 7.34 1.41 10.91
N ILE A 285 6.32 1.63 10.08
CA ILE A 285 6.22 2.80 9.20
C ILE A 285 6.25 4.10 10.01
N ARG A 286 5.50 4.18 11.12
CA ARG A 286 5.51 5.35 12.01
C ARG A 286 6.91 5.63 12.58
N LYS A 287 7.67 4.59 12.95
CA LYS A 287 9.06 4.73 13.41
C LYS A 287 9.94 5.33 12.32
N ARG A 288 9.93 4.73 11.12
CA ARG A 288 10.69 5.22 9.96
C ARG A 288 10.31 6.65 9.56
N TYR A 289 9.03 7.01 9.68
CA TYR A 289 8.54 8.36 9.44
C TYR A 289 9.17 9.36 10.42
N LYS A 290 9.10 9.08 11.74
CA LYS A 290 9.68 9.95 12.79
C LYS A 290 11.20 10.06 12.66
N GLU A 291 11.88 8.94 12.42
CA GLU A 291 13.34 8.89 12.21
C GLU A 291 13.78 9.76 11.03
N ARG A 292 13.02 9.75 9.92
CA ARG A 292 13.40 10.47 8.69
C ARG A 292 13.03 11.95 8.72
N TYR A 293 11.87 12.31 9.29
CA TYR A 293 11.31 13.66 9.16
C TYR A 293 11.28 14.47 10.46
N GLY A 294 11.65 13.87 11.60
CA GLY A 294 11.72 14.53 12.91
C GLY A 294 10.36 14.86 13.54
N LYS A 295 9.25 14.65 12.82
CA LYS A 295 7.87 14.75 13.30
C LYS A 295 7.16 13.41 13.17
N SER A 296 6.23 13.11 14.07
CA SER A 296 5.45 11.89 14.01
C SER A 296 4.37 11.96 12.92
N LEU A 297 4.05 10.81 12.31
CA LEU A 297 2.91 10.70 11.41
C LEU A 297 1.60 11.13 12.10
N PHE A 298 1.47 10.85 13.40
CA PHE A 298 0.32 11.24 14.21
C PHE A 298 0.19 12.77 14.27
N HIS A 299 1.28 13.48 14.56
CA HIS A 299 1.31 14.94 14.60
C HIS A 299 0.88 15.55 13.26
N ASP A 300 1.38 15.02 12.16
CA ASP A 300 1.02 15.53 10.85
C ASP A 300 -0.45 15.27 10.51
N ILE A 301 -0.98 14.06 10.72
CA ILE A 301 -2.42 13.81 10.55
C ILE A 301 -3.26 14.72 11.45
N GLN A 302 -2.81 14.97 12.69
CA GLN A 302 -3.53 15.80 13.65
C GLN A 302 -3.71 17.25 13.17
N ASN A 303 -2.69 17.78 12.48
CA ASN A 303 -2.66 19.16 12.00
C ASN A 303 -3.30 19.35 10.63
N PHE A 304 -3.27 18.34 9.76
CA PHE A 304 -3.79 18.48 8.40
C PHE A 304 -5.23 17.94 8.22
N ALA A 305 -5.70 17.02 9.07
CA ALA A 305 -7.07 16.49 9.00
C ALA A 305 -8.01 17.12 10.05
N SER A 306 -9.33 16.98 9.83
CA SER A 306 -10.36 17.49 10.76
C SER A 306 -11.53 16.51 10.98
N GLY A 307 -12.31 16.77 12.03
CA GLY A 307 -13.54 16.03 12.36
C GLY A 307 -13.34 14.52 12.61
N HIS A 308 -14.41 13.75 12.35
CA HIS A 308 -14.41 12.29 12.48
C HIS A 308 -13.44 11.59 11.53
N TYR A 309 -13.15 12.21 10.37
CA TYR A 309 -12.12 11.72 9.46
C TYR A 309 -10.74 11.71 10.14
N LYS A 310 -10.32 12.84 10.73
CA LYS A 310 -9.10 12.89 11.55
C LYS A 310 -9.12 11.85 12.66
N LYS A 311 -10.21 11.79 13.44
CA LYS A 311 -10.33 10.86 14.56
C LYS A 311 -10.09 9.42 14.09
N ALA A 312 -10.73 8.99 13.00
CA ALA A 312 -10.52 7.67 12.41
C ALA A 312 -9.05 7.40 12.02
N LEU A 313 -8.41 8.32 11.29
CA LEU A 313 -7.00 8.16 10.88
C LEU A 313 -6.05 8.07 12.09
N LEU A 314 -6.25 8.91 13.09
CA LEU A 314 -5.44 8.92 14.32
C LEU A 314 -5.64 7.64 15.13
N THR A 315 -6.87 7.12 15.19
CA THR A 315 -7.17 5.86 15.87
C THR A 315 -6.51 4.68 15.14
N ILE A 316 -6.53 4.64 13.80
CA ILE A 316 -5.79 3.63 13.02
C ILE A 316 -4.28 3.74 13.27
N CYS A 317 -3.75 4.94 13.43
CA CYS A 317 -2.33 5.15 13.75
C CYS A 317 -1.94 4.70 15.16
N ALA A 318 -2.89 4.53 16.09
CA ALA A 318 -2.64 4.14 17.48
C ALA A 318 -1.68 5.08 18.24
N GLY A 319 -2.01 6.39 18.31
CA GLY A 319 -1.35 7.38 19.18
C GLY A 319 -0.02 7.97 18.66
N ASP A 320 0.64 8.82 19.45
CA ASP A 320 2.01 9.28 19.17
C ASP A 320 3.03 8.33 19.81
N MET A 321 4.18 8.19 19.18
CA MET A 321 5.30 7.34 19.63
C MET A 321 5.96 7.85 20.93
N ASP A 322 5.48 8.95 21.51
CA ASP A 322 5.97 9.44 22.81
C ASP A 322 5.38 8.65 24.00
N ASP A 323 4.41 7.76 23.75
CA ASP A 323 3.72 6.95 24.76
C ASP A 323 4.27 5.51 24.93
N TYR A 324 5.44 5.18 24.36
CA TYR A 324 6.09 3.85 24.51
C TYR A 324 7.58 3.88 24.81
#